data_AF-A0A8H4X330-F1
#
_entry.id   AF-A0A8H4X330-F1
#
_cell.length_a   1.000
_cell.length_b   1.000
_cell.length_c   1.000
_cell.angle_alpha   90.00
_cell.angle_beta   90.00
_cell.angle_gamma   90.00
#
_symmetry.space_group_name_H-M   'P 1'
#
loop_
_entity.id
_entity.type
_entity.pdbx_description
1 polymer ?
#
loop_
_entity_poly.entity_id
_entity_poly.type
_entity_poly.pdbx_seq_one_letter_code
_entity_poly.pdbx_strand_id
1 'polypeptide(L)'
;MAELALAIIPLGLKTCSGLVSYLGGLKDHDDAIARLERLAESLEGSFYLLDGFLKSGQLNSSTSIAAAQVLRCLGNCEDGLNDLKAFERKISATTTPDLKLEDKVKGNYRKLAYPLRKAQLIQLELTLESLCTPLNLAVQSLQLEVQAVTSDALALNTTRLHQTSDDVSTLTSDLSGLRDPISSIETKLPLLQISVDGIAPQINLMI
;
A
#
# COMPACT_ATOMS: atom_id res chain seq x y z
N MET A 1 -1.15 -18.29 5.98
CA MET A 1 -1.87 -17.16 5.31
C MET A 1 -0.88 -16.22 4.61
N ALA A 2 0.08 -15.60 5.29
CA ALA A 2 1.11 -14.78 4.62
C ALA A 2 1.97 -15.57 3.61
N GLU A 3 2.29 -16.83 3.89
CA GLU A 3 3.02 -17.72 2.96
C GLU A 3 2.26 -17.94 1.63
N LEU A 4 0.93 -17.99 1.69
CA LEU A 4 0.10 -18.14 0.49
C LEU A 4 0.19 -16.90 -0.40
N ALA A 5 0.14 -15.70 0.18
CA ALA A 5 0.34 -14.47 -0.58
C ALA A 5 1.75 -14.38 -1.18
N LEU A 6 2.78 -14.79 -0.43
CA LEU A 6 4.17 -14.82 -0.89
C LEU A 6 4.39 -15.77 -2.07
N ALA A 7 3.61 -16.85 -2.16
CA ALA A 7 3.68 -17.80 -3.28
C ALA A 7 2.83 -17.34 -4.48
N ILE A 8 1.59 -16.90 -4.22
CA ILE A 8 0.59 -16.64 -5.25
C ILE A 8 0.80 -15.29 -5.94
N ILE A 9 1.18 -14.22 -5.21
CA ILE A 9 1.33 -12.88 -5.80
C ILE A 9 2.41 -12.86 -6.89
N PRO A 10 3.64 -13.37 -6.68
CA PRO A 10 4.66 -13.39 -7.72
C PRO A 10 4.27 -14.30 -8.91
N LEU A 11 3.57 -15.40 -8.63
CA LEU A 11 3.04 -16.28 -9.67
C LEU A 11 2.00 -15.58 -10.52
N GLY A 12 1.06 -14.87 -9.89
CA GLY A 12 0.03 -14.06 -10.53
C GLY A 12 0.62 -12.98 -11.42
N LEU A 13 1.58 -12.21 -10.90
CA LEU A 13 2.32 -11.20 -11.69
C LEU A 13 2.98 -11.82 -12.92
N LYS A 14 3.75 -12.90 -12.74
CA LYS A 14 4.45 -13.56 -13.85
C LYS A 14 3.50 -14.08 -14.91
N THR A 15 2.41 -14.73 -14.49
CA THR A 15 1.45 -15.36 -15.39
C THR A 15 0.64 -14.33 -16.16
N CYS A 16 0.16 -13.27 -15.48
CA CYS A 16 -0.59 -12.19 -16.12
C CYS A 16 0.29 -11.37 -17.06
N SER A 17 1.52 -11.03 -16.66
CA SER A 17 2.47 -10.29 -17.52
C SER A 17 2.84 -11.06 -18.79
N GLY A 18 3.06 -12.37 -18.66
CA GLY A 18 3.28 -13.26 -19.81
C GLY A 18 2.08 -13.31 -20.75
N LEU A 19 0.87 -13.33 -20.18
CA LEU A 19 -0.37 -13.33 -20.94
C LEU A 19 -0.61 -11.99 -21.67
N VAL A 20 -0.42 -10.85 -21.00
CA VAL A 20 -0.51 -9.51 -21.61
C VAL A 20 0.48 -9.40 -22.77
N SER A 21 1.74 -9.80 -22.55
CA SER A 21 2.77 -9.80 -23.59
C SER A 21 2.41 -10.68 -24.79
N TYR A 22 1.80 -11.84 -24.54
CA TYR A 22 1.35 -12.74 -25.59
C TYR A 22 0.18 -12.15 -26.38
N LEU A 23 -0.85 -11.65 -25.70
CA LEU A 23 -2.05 -11.09 -26.30
C LEU A 23 -1.74 -9.81 -27.10
N GLY A 24 -0.92 -8.90 -26.55
CA GLY A 24 -0.49 -7.68 -27.25
C GLY A 24 0.39 -7.94 -28.47
N GLY A 25 1.01 -9.12 -28.57
CA GLY A 25 1.73 -9.58 -29.75
C GLY A 25 0.84 -9.99 -30.93
N LEU A 26 -0.45 -10.25 -30.68
CA LEU A 26 -1.43 -10.67 -31.68
C LEU A 26 -2.02 -9.43 -32.37
N LYS A 27 -1.34 -8.97 -33.43
CA LYS A 27 -1.59 -7.70 -34.13
C LYS A 27 -2.92 -7.63 -34.92
N ASP A 28 -3.72 -8.69 -34.96
CA ASP A 28 -5.04 -8.68 -35.62
C ASP A 28 -6.11 -8.43 -34.56
N HIS A 29 -6.61 -7.19 -34.52
CA HIS A 29 -7.59 -6.64 -33.60
C HIS A 29 -8.95 -7.37 -33.66
N ASP A 30 -9.02 -8.59 -33.12
CA ASP A 30 -10.28 -9.17 -32.68
C ASP A 30 -10.65 -8.52 -31.35
N ASP A 31 -11.87 -7.96 -31.26
CA ASP A 31 -12.37 -7.36 -30.03
C ASP A 31 -12.29 -8.33 -28.83
N ALA A 32 -12.33 -9.64 -29.08
CA ALA A 32 -12.15 -10.66 -28.06
C ALA A 32 -10.73 -10.67 -27.47
N ILE A 33 -9.70 -10.52 -28.31
CA ILE A 33 -8.30 -10.46 -27.86
C ILE A 33 -8.06 -9.18 -27.06
N ALA A 34 -8.59 -8.04 -27.54
CA ALA A 34 -8.49 -6.77 -26.83
C ALA A 34 -9.21 -6.80 -25.46
N ARG A 35 -10.34 -7.52 -25.36
CA ARG A 35 -11.02 -7.74 -24.06
C ARG A 35 -10.18 -8.59 -23.11
N LEU A 36 -9.64 -9.70 -23.61
CA LEU A 36 -8.76 -10.58 -22.84
C LEU A 36 -7.51 -9.86 -22.33
N GLU A 37 -6.90 -9.02 -23.17
CA GLU A 37 -5.73 -8.23 -22.80
C GLU A 37 -6.06 -7.29 -21.63
N ARG A 38 -7.17 -6.54 -21.72
CA ARG A 38 -7.63 -5.66 -20.63
C ARG A 38 -7.93 -6.41 -19.34
N LEU A 39 -8.52 -7.60 -19.42
CA LEU A 39 -8.77 -8.44 -18.24
C LEU A 39 -7.45 -8.89 -17.60
N ALA A 40 -6.48 -9.32 -18.41
CA ALA A 40 -5.16 -9.70 -17.93
C ALA A 40 -4.39 -8.52 -17.31
N GLU A 41 -4.43 -7.34 -17.93
CA GLU A 41 -3.87 -6.09 -17.39
C GLU A 41 -4.53 -5.71 -16.06
N SER A 42 -5.86 -5.83 -15.98
CA SER A 42 -6.59 -5.54 -14.74
C SER A 42 -6.14 -6.47 -13.62
N LEU A 43 -5.99 -7.76 -13.91
CA LEU A 43 -5.57 -8.76 -12.94
C LEU A 43 -4.12 -8.54 -12.48
N GLU A 44 -3.23 -8.22 -13.43
CA GLU A 44 -1.83 -7.85 -13.15
C GLU A 44 -1.77 -6.62 -12.23
N GLY A 45 -2.58 -5.60 -12.50
CA GLY A 45 -2.71 -4.41 -11.66
C GLY A 45 -3.14 -4.76 -10.23
N SER A 46 -4.10 -5.67 -10.06
CA SER A 46 -4.50 -6.15 -8.73
C SER A 46 -3.32 -6.79 -8.00
N PHE A 47 -2.57 -7.68 -8.67
CA PHE A 47 -1.41 -8.33 -8.07
C PHE A 47 -0.29 -7.36 -7.72
N TYR A 48 -0.08 -6.30 -8.51
CA TYR A 48 0.90 -5.26 -8.20
C TYR A 48 0.53 -4.48 -6.94
N LEU A 49 -0.75 -4.12 -6.79
CA LEU A 49 -1.25 -3.49 -5.56
C LEU A 49 -1.08 -4.42 -4.35
N LEU A 50 -1.38 -5.71 -4.51
CA LEU A 50 -1.20 -6.70 -3.45
C LEU A 50 0.26 -6.89 -3.05
N ASP A 51 1.20 -6.88 -4.00
CA ASP A 51 2.63 -6.89 -3.70
C ASP A 51 3.05 -5.66 -2.87
N GLY A 52 2.50 -4.48 -3.20
CA GLY A 52 2.66 -3.27 -2.39
C GLY A 52 2.14 -3.42 -0.96
N PHE A 53 0.91 -3.95 -0.80
CA PHE A 53 0.31 -4.21 0.52
C PHE A 53 1.04 -5.28 1.33
N LEU A 54 1.66 -6.25 0.66
CA LEU A 54 2.45 -7.28 1.31
C LEU A 54 3.76 -6.69 1.84
N LYS A 55 4.44 -5.87 1.04
CA LYS A 55 5.68 -5.18 1.43
C LYS A 55 5.45 -4.13 2.53
N SER A 56 4.30 -3.46 2.55
CA SER A 56 3.94 -2.51 3.59
C SER A 56 3.44 -3.16 4.89
N GLY A 57 3.25 -4.48 4.91
CA GLY A 57 2.70 -5.20 6.07
C GLY A 57 1.20 -5.02 6.29
N GLN A 58 0.48 -4.41 5.33
CA GLN A 58 -0.97 -4.17 5.40
C GLN A 58 -1.79 -5.42 5.09
N LEU A 59 -1.17 -6.45 4.52
CA LEU A 59 -1.77 -7.76 4.22
C LEU A 59 -1.78 -8.69 5.45
N ASN A 60 -2.33 -8.21 6.58
CA ASN A 60 -2.41 -8.98 7.82
C ASN A 60 -3.85 -9.40 8.14
N SER A 61 -4.16 -10.69 7.96
CA SER A 61 -5.48 -11.28 8.24
C SER A 61 -5.88 -11.24 9.72
N SER A 62 -4.93 -11.08 10.64
CA SER A 62 -5.23 -11.00 12.08
C SER A 62 -5.79 -9.64 12.49
N THR A 63 -5.55 -8.60 11.69
CA THR A 63 -5.91 -7.22 12.02
C THR A 63 -6.90 -6.61 11.03
N SER A 64 -7.05 -7.17 9.83
CA SER A 64 -7.95 -6.65 8.80
C SER A 64 -8.83 -7.75 8.21
N ILE A 65 -10.14 -7.49 8.18
CA ILE A 65 -11.14 -8.38 7.56
C ILE A 65 -10.98 -8.36 6.05
N ALA A 66 -10.69 -7.19 5.45
CA ALA A 66 -10.46 -7.12 4.01
C ALA A 66 -9.18 -7.86 3.61
N ALA A 67 -8.12 -7.83 4.42
CA ALA A 67 -6.91 -8.62 4.18
C ALA A 67 -7.20 -10.12 4.23
N ALA A 68 -8.03 -10.59 5.17
CA ALA A 68 -8.48 -11.98 5.20
C ALA A 68 -9.30 -12.37 3.96
N GLN A 69 -10.17 -11.46 3.48
CA GLN A 69 -10.94 -11.66 2.25
C GLN A 69 -10.03 -11.73 1.01
N VAL A 70 -9.03 -10.85 0.90
CA VAL A 70 -8.02 -10.87 -0.16
C VAL A 70 -7.27 -12.20 -0.17
N LEU A 71 -6.81 -12.67 1.00
CA LEU A 71 -6.09 -13.95 1.11
C LEU A 71 -6.95 -15.14 0.71
N ARG A 72 -8.24 -15.12 1.04
CA ARG A 72 -9.20 -16.13 0.58
C ARG A 72 -9.41 -16.06 -0.94
N CYS A 73 -9.54 -14.86 -1.49
CA CYS A 73 -9.64 -14.67 -2.94
C CYS A 73 -8.37 -15.17 -3.65
N LEU A 74 -7.19 -14.90 -3.11
CA LEU A 74 -5.91 -15.42 -3.62
C LEU A 74 -5.88 -16.95 -3.59
N GLY A 75 -6.32 -17.58 -2.51
CA GLY A 75 -6.43 -19.05 -2.44
C GLY A 75 -7.38 -19.61 -3.50
N ASN A 76 -8.53 -18.97 -3.70
CA ASN A 76 -9.46 -19.35 -4.76
C ASN A 76 -8.90 -19.08 -6.18
N CYS A 77 -7.92 -18.19 -6.30
CA CYS A 77 -7.23 -17.92 -7.55
C CYS A 77 -6.14 -18.95 -7.87
N GLU A 78 -5.72 -19.79 -6.93
CA GLU A 78 -4.59 -20.70 -7.11
C GLU A 78 -4.82 -21.66 -8.28
N ASP A 79 -5.96 -22.32 -8.33
CA ASP A 79 -6.32 -23.26 -9.41
C ASP A 79 -6.42 -22.53 -10.76
N GLY A 80 -7.09 -21.37 -10.79
CA GLY A 80 -7.22 -20.57 -12.02
C GLY A 80 -5.88 -20.04 -12.54
N LEU A 81 -4.96 -19.63 -11.65
CA LEU A 81 -3.61 -19.23 -12.03
C LEU A 81 -2.77 -20.42 -12.53
N ASN A 82 -2.94 -21.59 -11.93
CA ASN A 82 -2.29 -22.82 -12.41
C ASN A 82 -2.81 -23.22 -13.79
N ASP A 83 -4.10 -23.06 -14.04
CA ASP A 83 -4.71 -23.26 -15.37
C ASP A 83 -4.16 -22.28 -16.40
N LEU A 84 -4.06 -20.98 -16.04
CA LEU A 84 -3.44 -19.96 -16.89
C LEU A 84 -1.97 -20.28 -17.20
N LYS A 85 -1.19 -20.73 -16.21
CA LYS A 85 0.20 -21.16 -16.39
C LYS A 85 0.31 -22.43 -17.25
N ALA A 86 -0.62 -23.37 -17.10
CA ALA A 86 -0.68 -24.56 -17.95
C ALA A 86 -1.02 -24.19 -19.40
N PHE A 87 -1.91 -23.22 -19.59
CA PHE A 87 -2.25 -22.65 -20.88
C PHE A 87 -1.04 -21.96 -21.55
N GLU A 88 -0.31 -21.12 -20.82
CA GLU A 88 0.93 -20.47 -21.30
C GLU A 88 1.98 -21.52 -21.74
N ARG A 89 2.16 -22.59 -20.94
CA ARG A 89 3.04 -23.71 -21.30
C ARG A 89 2.57 -24.45 -22.55
N LYS A 90 1.26 -24.68 -22.68
CA LYS A 90 0.68 -25.38 -23.83
C LYS A 90 0.90 -24.59 -25.11
N ILE A 91 0.74 -23.27 -25.07
CA ILE A 91 1.05 -22.36 -26.19
C ILE A 91 2.54 -22.42 -26.52
N SER A 92 3.41 -22.33 -25.50
CA SER A 92 4.87 -22.35 -25.67
C SER A 92 5.37 -23.67 -26.27
N ALA A 93 4.79 -24.81 -25.87
CA ALA A 93 5.14 -26.14 -26.39
C ALA A 93 4.73 -26.36 -27.86
N THR A 94 3.63 -25.74 -28.32
CA THR A 94 3.29 -25.70 -29.76
C THR A 94 4.18 -24.75 -30.57
N THR A 95 5.04 -23.97 -29.91
CA THR A 95 5.92 -22.96 -30.52
C THR A 95 7.40 -23.41 -30.53
N THR A 96 7.70 -24.70 -30.37
CA THR A 96 9.06 -25.21 -30.57
C THR A 96 9.45 -25.10 -32.06
N PRO A 97 10.49 -24.32 -32.39
CA PRO A 97 11.01 -24.28 -33.75
C PRO A 97 11.95 -25.48 -33.94
N ASP A 98 11.57 -26.42 -34.78
CA ASP A 98 12.56 -27.23 -35.51
C ASP A 98 13.20 -26.35 -36.59
N LEU A 99 13.92 -25.30 -36.18
CA LEU A 99 14.71 -24.46 -37.07
C LEU A 99 15.94 -23.99 -36.31
N LYS A 100 17.02 -24.76 -36.47
CA LYS A 100 18.38 -24.21 -36.44
C LYS A 100 18.45 -23.07 -37.46
N LEU A 101 18.26 -21.85 -37.01
CA LEU A 101 18.76 -20.68 -37.72
C LEU A 101 19.11 -19.61 -36.68
N GLU A 102 20.34 -19.72 -36.18
CA GLU A 102 21.09 -18.54 -35.77
C GLU A 102 21.11 -17.60 -36.98
N ASP A 103 20.49 -16.44 -36.87
CA ASP A 103 21.22 -15.19 -36.69
C ASP A 103 20.20 -14.03 -36.72
N LYS A 104 20.40 -13.10 -35.79
CA LYS A 104 20.12 -11.67 -35.94
C LYS A 104 18.79 -11.18 -36.55
N VAL A 105 18.13 -10.39 -35.70
CA VAL A 105 17.33 -9.18 -36.02
C VAL A 105 15.82 -9.37 -36.17
N LYS A 106 15.14 -8.83 -35.15
CA LYS A 106 13.90 -8.04 -35.19
C LYS A 106 13.03 -8.23 -36.44
N GLY A 107 11.86 -8.80 -36.22
CA GLY A 107 10.72 -8.67 -37.11
C GLY A 107 10.44 -9.97 -37.84
N ASN A 108 9.65 -10.84 -37.20
CA ASN A 108 8.58 -11.62 -37.83
C ASN A 108 7.95 -12.60 -36.83
N TYR A 109 7.29 -12.08 -35.78
CA TYR A 109 6.22 -12.82 -35.08
C TYR A 109 4.97 -13.04 -35.98
N ARG A 110 5.06 -12.72 -37.28
CA ARG A 110 3.91 -12.49 -38.15
C ARG A 110 3.29 -13.77 -38.75
N LYS A 111 3.71 -14.99 -38.41
CA LYS A 111 3.11 -16.20 -39.00
C LYS A 111 3.01 -17.44 -38.09
N LEU A 112 3.23 -17.34 -36.78
CA LEU A 112 3.23 -18.53 -35.89
C LEU A 112 2.21 -18.53 -34.76
N ALA A 113 1.34 -17.52 -34.63
CA ALA A 113 0.53 -17.35 -33.42
C ALA A 113 -0.98 -17.57 -33.59
N TYR A 114 -1.44 -18.45 -34.48
CA TYR A 114 -2.86 -18.82 -34.51
C TYR A 114 -3.12 -20.32 -34.74
N PRO A 115 -3.13 -21.09 -33.63
CA PRO A 115 -4.17 -22.10 -33.49
C PRO A 115 -4.83 -22.01 -32.11
N LEU A 116 -5.02 -20.82 -31.56
CA LEU A 116 -5.92 -20.66 -30.43
C LEU A 116 -7.34 -20.89 -30.93
N ARG A 117 -7.86 -22.09 -30.67
CA ARG A 117 -9.24 -22.42 -31.02
C ARG A 117 -10.14 -21.46 -30.24
N LYS A 118 -11.21 -20.98 -30.86
CA LYS A 118 -12.21 -20.09 -30.22
C LYS A 118 -12.66 -20.59 -28.83
N ALA A 119 -12.75 -21.91 -28.65
CA ALA A 119 -13.04 -22.54 -27.36
C ALA A 119 -11.99 -22.24 -26.26
N GLN A 120 -10.72 -22.16 -26.62
CA GLN A 120 -9.63 -21.84 -25.69
C GLN A 120 -9.62 -20.36 -25.31
N LEU A 121 -9.99 -19.46 -26.23
CA LEU A 121 -10.15 -18.03 -25.93
C LEU A 121 -11.33 -17.80 -24.98
N ILE A 122 -12.46 -18.47 -25.22
CA ILE A 122 -13.63 -18.40 -24.33
C ILE A 122 -13.30 -18.96 -22.94
N GLN A 123 -12.59 -20.09 -22.88
CA GLN A 123 -12.18 -20.66 -21.59
C GLN A 123 -11.26 -19.70 -20.82
N LEU A 124 -10.30 -19.08 -21.53
CA LEU A 124 -9.40 -18.09 -20.95
C LEU A 124 -10.16 -16.86 -20.42
N GLU A 125 -11.13 -16.36 -21.19
CA GLU A 125 -11.98 -15.22 -20.83
C GLU A 125 -12.77 -15.52 -19.55
N LEU A 126 -13.43 -16.68 -19.50
CA LEU A 126 -14.17 -17.13 -18.32
C LEU A 126 -13.27 -17.29 -17.08
N THR A 127 -12.08 -17.88 -17.25
CA THR A 127 -11.11 -18.00 -16.15
C THR A 127 -10.67 -16.63 -15.67
N LEU A 128 -10.30 -15.71 -16.57
CA LEU A 128 -9.88 -14.36 -16.20
C LEU A 128 -11.00 -13.56 -15.53
N GLU A 129 -12.22 -13.57 -16.06
CA GLU A 129 -13.36 -12.86 -15.47
C GLU A 129 -13.68 -13.39 -14.06
N SER A 130 -13.64 -14.71 -13.90
CA SER A 130 -13.87 -15.37 -12.61
C SER A 130 -12.80 -15.03 -11.57
N LEU A 131 -11.57 -14.72 -11.99
CA LEU A 131 -10.48 -14.32 -11.10
C LEU A 131 -10.47 -12.82 -10.83
N CYS A 132 -10.67 -12.00 -11.87
CA CYS A 132 -10.62 -10.54 -11.81
C CYS A 132 -11.69 -9.98 -10.87
N THR A 133 -12.94 -10.42 -11.02
CA THR A 133 -14.06 -9.79 -10.32
C THR A 133 -13.92 -9.90 -8.80
N PRO A 134 -13.73 -11.11 -8.22
CA PRO A 134 -13.60 -11.24 -6.77
C PRO A 134 -12.31 -10.61 -6.23
N LEU A 135 -11.19 -10.73 -6.96
CA LEU A 135 -9.90 -10.21 -6.51
C LEU A 135 -9.90 -8.68 -6.51
N ASN A 136 -10.39 -8.04 -7.58
CA ASN A 136 -10.51 -6.57 -7.66
C ASN A 136 -11.42 -6.01 -6.56
N LEU A 137 -12.54 -6.67 -6.29
CA LEU A 137 -13.43 -6.25 -5.20
C LEU A 137 -12.75 -6.38 -3.83
N ALA A 138 -12.01 -7.46 -3.60
CA ALA A 138 -11.29 -7.65 -2.36
C ALA A 138 -10.16 -6.61 -2.18
N VAL A 139 -9.42 -6.31 -3.24
CA VAL A 139 -8.35 -5.29 -3.25
C VAL A 139 -8.92 -3.90 -2.99
N GLN A 140 -10.03 -3.54 -3.63
CA GLN A 140 -10.72 -2.26 -3.39
C GLN A 140 -11.24 -2.16 -1.96
N SER A 141 -11.80 -3.25 -1.41
CA SER A 141 -12.21 -3.30 0.00
C SER A 141 -11.04 -3.04 0.95
N LEU A 142 -9.87 -3.66 0.67
CA LEU A 142 -8.66 -3.44 1.47
C LEU A 142 -8.15 -1.99 1.35
N GLN A 143 -8.19 -1.41 0.16
CA GLN A 143 -7.84 0.00 -0.05
C GLN A 143 -8.73 0.94 0.76
N LEU A 144 -10.04 0.70 0.78
CA LEU A 144 -10.99 1.49 1.55
C LEU A 144 -10.77 1.34 3.06
N GLU A 145 -10.49 0.12 3.55
CA GLU A 145 -10.17 -0.10 4.97
C GLU A 145 -8.90 0.64 5.38
N VAL A 146 -7.83 0.54 4.58
CA VAL A 146 -6.58 1.29 4.81
C VAL A 146 -6.83 2.80 4.81
N GLN A 147 -7.64 3.29 3.88
CA GLN A 147 -7.98 4.71 3.79
C GLN A 147 -8.79 5.18 5.00
N ALA A 148 -9.76 4.39 5.47
CA ALA A 148 -10.56 4.69 6.65
C ALA A 148 -9.68 4.79 7.90
N VAL A 149 -8.82 3.78 8.14
CA VAL A 149 -7.88 3.77 9.27
C VAL A 149 -6.94 4.98 9.22
N THR A 150 -6.45 5.33 8.03
CA THR A 150 -5.57 6.49 7.85
C THR A 150 -6.31 7.80 8.15
N SER A 151 -7.57 7.92 7.71
CA SER A 151 -8.42 9.07 7.98
C SER A 151 -8.69 9.24 9.47
N ASP A 152 -9.02 8.15 10.18
CA ASP A 152 -9.27 8.18 11.62
C ASP A 152 -8.03 8.58 12.41
N ALA A 153 -6.85 8.05 12.02
CA ALA A 153 -5.58 8.43 12.62
C ALA A 153 -5.25 9.92 12.40
N LEU A 154 -5.55 10.45 11.21
CA LEU A 154 -5.35 11.87 10.91
C LEU A 154 -6.30 12.77 11.72
N ALA A 155 -7.56 12.39 11.84
CA ALA A 155 -8.54 13.11 12.66
C ALA A 155 -8.12 13.14 14.13
N LEU A 156 -7.69 11.99 14.68
CA LEU A 156 -7.19 11.91 16.05
C LEU A 156 -5.95 12.78 16.27
N ASN A 157 -4.99 12.78 15.35
CA ASN A 157 -3.81 13.62 15.44
C ASN A 157 -4.18 15.11 15.39
N THR A 158 -5.15 15.51 14.57
CA THR A 158 -5.65 16.89 14.52
C THR A 158 -6.22 17.31 15.86
N THR A 159 -7.03 16.45 16.51
CA THR A 159 -7.55 16.72 17.85
C THR A 159 -6.44 16.85 18.89
N ARG A 160 -5.44 15.96 18.88
CA ARG A 160 -4.29 16.03 19.80
C ARG A 160 -3.47 17.30 19.60
N LEU A 161 -3.31 17.75 18.35
CA LEU A 161 -2.63 19.00 18.04
C LEU A 161 -3.40 20.21 18.57
N HIS A 162 -4.73 20.23 18.45
CA HIS A 162 -5.55 21.28 19.05
C HIS A 162 -5.43 21.30 20.58
N GLN A 163 -5.53 20.14 21.23
CA GLN A 163 -5.33 20.04 22.68
C GLN A 163 -3.94 20.56 23.11
N THR A 164 -2.90 20.15 22.38
CA THR A 164 -1.53 20.63 22.64
C THR A 164 -1.42 22.15 22.46
N SER A 165 -2.08 22.71 21.44
CA SER A 165 -2.12 24.15 21.20
C SER A 165 -2.82 24.91 22.33
N ASP A 166 -3.91 24.36 22.86
CA ASP A 166 -4.65 24.93 23.99
C ASP A 166 -3.83 24.88 25.28
N ASP A 167 -3.13 23.76 25.53
CA ASP A 167 -2.21 23.59 26.66
C ASP A 167 -1.05 24.61 26.58
N VAL A 168 -0.45 24.78 25.40
CA VAL A 168 0.62 25.77 25.18
C VAL A 168 0.10 27.20 25.38
N SER A 169 -1.13 27.49 24.96
CA SER A 169 -1.75 28.80 25.16
C SER A 169 -2.00 29.08 26.65
N THR A 170 -2.48 28.07 27.38
CA THR A 170 -2.69 28.13 28.83
C THR A 170 -1.36 28.37 29.55
N LEU A 171 -0.32 27.60 29.22
CA LEU A 171 1.02 27.78 29.78
C LEU A 171 1.59 29.18 29.51
N THR A 172 1.36 29.72 28.30
CA THR A 172 1.78 31.08 27.94
C THR A 172 1.07 32.13 28.80
N SER A 173 -0.21 31.93 29.08
CA SER A 173 -0.98 32.78 30.00
C SER A 173 -0.44 32.71 31.42
N ASP A 174 -0.17 31.51 31.94
CA ASP A 174 0.37 31.32 33.28
C ASP A 174 1.75 31.98 33.43
N LEU A 175 2.63 31.81 32.44
CA LEU A 175 3.95 32.47 32.41
C LEU A 175 3.81 34.00 32.38
N SER A 176 2.83 34.52 31.64
CA SER A 176 2.53 35.95 31.62
C SER A 176 2.02 36.43 32.98
N GLY A 177 1.18 35.64 33.65
CA GLY A 177 0.68 35.91 34.99
C GLY A 177 1.76 35.91 36.08
N LEU A 178 2.84 35.14 35.90
CA LEU A 178 4.00 35.15 36.81
C LEU A 178 4.90 36.38 36.67
N ARG A 179 4.78 37.13 35.56
CA ARG A 179 5.65 38.28 35.31
C ARG A 179 5.48 39.41 36.32
N ASP A 180 4.24 39.73 36.69
CA ASP A 180 3.96 40.81 37.64
C ASP A 180 4.44 40.49 39.06
N PRO A 181 4.17 39.29 39.63
CA PRO A 181 4.76 38.87 40.90
C PRO A 181 6.29 38.92 40.90
N ILE A 182 6.95 38.45 39.84
CA ILE A 182 8.43 38.48 39.75
C ILE A 182 8.95 39.92 39.74
N SER A 183 8.35 40.82 38.96
CA SER A 183 8.70 42.25 38.95
C SER A 183 8.48 42.90 40.32
N SER A 184 7.39 42.54 41.01
CA SER A 184 7.11 43.00 42.37
C SER A 184 8.15 42.51 43.38
N ILE A 185 8.62 41.26 43.27
CA ILE A 185 9.70 40.72 44.09
C ILE A 185 11.01 41.47 43.80
N GLU A 186 11.35 41.66 42.53
CA GLU A 186 12.56 42.36 42.09
C GLU A 186 12.62 43.79 42.66
N THR A 187 11.50 44.51 42.70
CA THR A 187 11.44 45.87 43.26
C THR A 187 11.51 45.92 44.79
N LYS A 188 11.04 44.88 45.50
CA LYS A 188 11.04 44.83 46.97
C LYS A 188 12.33 44.28 47.58
N LEU A 189 13.08 43.47 46.83
CA LEU A 189 14.32 42.85 47.31
C LEU A 189 15.36 43.87 47.82
N PRO A 190 15.61 45.02 47.13
CA PRO A 190 16.56 46.02 47.61
C PRO A 190 16.14 46.67 48.93
N LEU A 191 14.84 46.84 49.16
CA LEU A 191 14.33 47.41 50.41
C LEU A 191 14.61 46.48 51.60
N LEU A 192 14.47 45.18 51.38
CA LEU A 192 14.84 44.17 52.38
C LEU A 192 16.35 44.16 52.61
N GLN A 193 17.15 44.24 51.56
CA GLN A 193 18.62 44.32 51.67
C GLN A 193 19.04 45.52 52.53
N ILE A 194 18.50 46.71 52.26
CA ILE A 194 18.76 47.93 53.05
C ILE A 194 18.35 47.73 54.51
N SER A 195 17.19 47.13 54.76
CA SER A 195 16.71 46.85 56.13
C SER A 195 17.64 45.90 56.88
N VAL A 196 18.09 44.81 56.23
CA VAL A 196 19.03 43.84 56.79
C VAL A 196 20.39 44.48 57.06
N ASP A 197 20.92 45.25 56.11
CA ASP A 197 22.20 45.97 56.26
C ASP A 197 22.15 46.99 57.41
N GLY A 198 20.99 47.60 57.66
CA GLY A 198 20.77 48.51 58.78
C GLY A 198 20.71 47.82 60.16
N ILE A 199 20.22 46.58 60.21
CA ILE A 199 20.06 45.81 61.47
C ILE A 199 21.34 45.05 61.83
N ALA A 200 22.08 44.54 60.84
CA ALA A 200 23.32 43.77 61.03
C ALA A 200 24.33 44.40 62.03
N PRO A 201 24.65 45.71 61.97
CA PRO A 201 25.57 46.33 62.93
C PRO A 201 25.00 46.44 64.35
N GLN A 202 23.67 46.50 64.52
CA GLN A 202 23.04 46.56 65.84
C GLN A 202 23.09 45.21 66.57
N ILE A 203 22.97 44.12 65.82
CA ILE A 203 23.10 42.76 66.36
C ILE A 203 24.54 42.50 66.81
N ASN A 204 25.53 42.96 66.04
CA ASN A 204 26.95 42.83 66.39
C ASN A 204 27.37 43.65 67.63
N LEU A 205 26.53 44.58 68.11
CA LEU A 205 26.73 45.35 69.34
C LEU A 205 26.06 44.70 70.56
N MET A 206 25.18 43.71 70.36
CA MET A 206 24.44 43.01 71.42
C MET A 206 25.01 41.62 71.77
N ILE A 207 26.03 41.15 71.05
CA ILE A 207 26.77 39.90 71.30
C ILE A 207 28.15 40.27 71.86
#